data_AF-A0A4Y3WFS7-F1
#
_entry.id   AF-A0A4Y3WFS7-F1
#
_cell.length_a   1.000
_cell.length_b   1.000
_cell.length_c   1.000
_cell.angle_alpha   90.00
_cell.angle_beta   90.00
_cell.angle_gamma   90.00
#
_symmetry.space_group_name_H-M   'P 1'
#
loop_
_entity.id
_entity.type
_entity.pdbx_description
1 polymer ?
#
loop_
_entity_poly.entity_id
_entity_poly.type
_entity_poly.pdbx_seq_one_letter_code
_entity_poly.pdbx_strand_id
1 'polypeptide(L)'
;MTSAVAVAVFLTLAGLLAREVGRVRRLHRLHVRVDGARAGLDAALRARAGVAREIARLPPSEPAGPPQPALARAVPGPARPRGRAGPANARGPSRTAVLAAAASAALAARDVDGAREGVENTLGRHLAGVDRAALPAPLRTALAEAERAVELARSVHNDAVRDTLDLRSRRLVRWFRLAGAAPLPAYFEIAVIPAAAGRGAPGPDVRSDDRPS
;
A
#
# COMPACT_ATOMS: atom_id res chain seq x y z
N MET A 1 47.52 43.14 17.15
CA MET A 1 46.04 43.20 17.10
C MET A 1 45.48 42.65 15.78
N THR A 2 46.03 43.03 14.62
CA THR A 2 45.63 42.52 13.29
C THR A 2 45.66 40.99 13.15
N SER A 3 46.72 40.32 13.62
CA SER A 3 46.82 38.86 13.55
C SER A 3 45.75 38.15 14.38
N ALA A 4 45.38 38.69 15.55
CA ALA A 4 44.33 38.15 16.39
C ALA A 4 42.94 38.30 15.75
N VAL A 5 42.68 39.45 15.14
CA VAL A 5 41.44 39.69 14.37
C VAL A 5 41.37 38.78 13.15
N ALA A 6 42.46 38.61 12.41
CA ALA A 6 42.52 37.72 11.26
C ALA A 6 42.24 36.26 11.64
N VAL A 7 42.81 35.78 12.75
CA VAL A 7 42.54 34.44 13.28
C VAL A 7 41.08 34.29 13.71
N ALA A 8 40.52 35.26 14.42
CA ALA A 8 39.11 35.21 14.83
C ALA A 8 38.15 35.18 13.63
N VAL A 9 38.42 35.99 12.60
CA VAL A 9 37.64 36.00 11.34
C VAL A 9 37.77 34.66 10.62
N PHE A 10 38.98 34.11 10.51
CA PHE A 10 39.22 32.81 9.88
C PHE A 10 38.47 31.68 10.59
N LEU A 11 38.55 31.60 11.92
CA LEU A 11 37.84 30.57 12.71
C LEU A 11 36.32 30.69 12.57
N THR A 12 35.81 31.92 12.51
CA THR A 12 34.38 32.18 12.30
C THR A 12 33.94 31.71 10.90
N LEU A 13 34.69 32.07 9.86
CA LEU A 13 34.46 31.61 8.48
C LEU A 13 34.54 30.09 8.37
N ALA A 14 35.54 29.46 8.97
CA ALA A 14 35.71 28.01 9.00
C ALA A 14 34.53 27.31 9.69
N GLY A 15 34.05 27.86 10.81
CA GLY A 15 32.86 27.37 11.52
C GLY A 15 31.58 27.51 10.69
N LEU A 16 31.40 28.63 9.98
CA LEU A 16 30.26 28.84 9.08
C LEU A 16 30.28 27.87 7.89
N LEU A 17 31.45 27.69 7.25
CA LEU A 17 31.66 26.72 6.17
C LEU A 17 31.37 25.28 6.64
N ALA A 18 31.86 24.88 7.81
CA ALA A 18 31.60 23.56 8.38
C ALA A 18 30.09 23.32 8.65
N ARG A 19 29.38 24.34 9.15
CA ARG A 19 27.92 24.28 9.33
C ARG A 19 27.19 24.11 8.00
N GLU A 20 27.59 24.83 6.96
CA GLU A 20 26.92 24.80 5.67
C GLU A 20 27.16 23.46 4.95
N VAL A 21 28.39 22.95 4.98
CA VAL A 21 28.72 21.61 4.45
C VAL A 21 27.95 20.51 5.21
N GLY A 22 27.83 20.62 6.54
CA GLY A 22 27.03 19.71 7.34
C GLY A 22 25.55 19.70 6.94
N ARG A 23 24.98 20.86 6.60
CA ARG A 23 23.59 20.99 6.11
C ARG A 23 23.40 20.31 4.76
N VAL A 24 24.28 20.56 3.79
CA VAL A 24 24.20 19.96 2.44
C VAL A 24 24.26 18.43 2.53
N ARG A 25 25.16 17.88 3.34
CA ARG A 25 25.29 16.43 3.54
C ARG A 25 24.06 15.82 4.22
N ARG A 26 23.48 16.52 5.20
CA ARG A 26 22.25 16.07 5.88
C ARG A 26 21.05 16.06 4.93
N LEU A 27 20.92 17.10 4.10
CA LEU A 27 19.86 17.19 3.10
C LEU A 27 20.00 16.09 2.02
N HIS A 28 21.22 15.87 1.53
CA HIS A 28 21.48 14.82 0.54
C HIS A 28 21.18 13.42 1.07
N ARG A 29 21.63 13.08 2.29
CA ARG A 29 21.32 11.78 2.92
C ARG A 29 19.82 11.56 3.07
N LEU A 30 19.08 12.60 3.42
CA LEU A 30 17.64 12.54 3.57
C LEU A 30 16.95 12.33 2.22
N HIS A 31 17.40 13.00 1.16
CA HIS A 31 16.89 12.81 -0.19
C HIS A 31 17.11 11.37 -0.67
N VAL A 32 18.34 10.87 -0.55
CA VAL A 32 18.69 9.48 -0.89
C VAL A 32 17.86 8.49 -0.09
N ARG A 33 17.60 8.76 1.20
CA ARG A 33 16.75 7.89 2.04
C ARG A 33 15.30 7.87 1.57
N VAL A 34 14.73 9.03 1.25
CA VAL A 34 13.35 9.13 0.74
C VAL A 34 13.22 8.43 -0.60
N ASP A 35 14.17 8.63 -1.52
CA ASP A 35 14.16 8.00 -2.84
C ASP A 35 14.35 6.50 -2.74
N GLY A 36 15.26 6.04 -1.87
CA GLY A 36 15.43 4.63 -1.55
C GLY A 36 14.16 4.01 -0.95
N ALA A 37 13.49 4.71 -0.04
CA ALA A 37 12.24 4.25 0.55
C ALA A 37 11.10 4.21 -0.48
N ARG A 38 11.01 5.19 -1.39
CA ARG A 38 10.07 5.18 -2.53
C ARG A 38 10.30 3.99 -3.45
N ALA A 39 11.56 3.75 -3.83
CA ALA A 39 11.93 2.62 -4.68
C ALA A 39 11.62 1.27 -4.00
N GLY A 40 11.85 1.16 -2.69
CA GLY A 40 11.51 -0.02 -1.90
C GLY A 40 9.99 -0.28 -1.85
N LEU A 41 9.20 0.76 -1.60
CA LEU A 41 7.73 0.68 -1.63
C LEU A 41 7.22 0.27 -3.01
N ASP A 42 7.75 0.88 -4.07
CA ASP A 42 7.43 0.54 -5.45
C ASP A 42 7.70 -0.95 -5.77
N ALA A 43 8.86 -1.46 -5.36
CA ALA A 43 9.23 -2.87 -5.53
C ALA A 43 8.28 -3.80 -4.77
N ALA A 44 7.94 -3.48 -3.51
CA ALA A 44 7.01 -4.27 -2.70
C ALA A 44 5.61 -4.33 -3.31
N LEU A 45 5.10 -3.19 -3.78
CA LEU A 45 3.80 -3.11 -4.45
C LEU A 45 3.77 -3.93 -5.76
N ARG A 46 4.82 -3.83 -6.59
CA ARG A 46 4.92 -4.64 -7.81
C ARG A 46 5.01 -6.14 -7.52
N ALA A 47 5.73 -6.54 -6.47
CA ALA A 47 5.80 -7.93 -6.04
C ALA A 47 4.41 -8.46 -5.68
N ARG A 48 3.64 -7.71 -4.88
CA ARG A 48 2.25 -8.05 -4.52
C ARG A 48 1.34 -8.13 -5.75
N ALA A 49 1.44 -7.19 -6.68
CA ALA A 49 0.69 -7.22 -7.93
C ALA A 49 1.07 -8.42 -8.81
N GLY A 50 2.35 -8.81 -8.83
CA GLY A 50 2.84 -10.03 -9.48
C GLY A 50 2.17 -11.29 -8.93
N VAL A 51 2.17 -11.45 -7.60
CA VAL A 51 1.50 -12.59 -6.93
C VAL A 51 -0.02 -12.59 -7.22
N ALA A 52 -0.67 -11.43 -7.17
CA ALA A 52 -2.09 -11.30 -7.49
C ALA A 52 -2.41 -11.76 -8.93
N ARG A 53 -1.52 -11.47 -9.88
CA ARG A 53 -1.66 -11.92 -11.27
C ARG A 53 -1.52 -13.43 -11.41
N GLU A 54 -0.62 -14.05 -10.65
CA GLU A 54 -0.51 -15.53 -10.62
C GLU A 54 -1.75 -16.17 -9.99
N ILE A 55 -2.28 -15.60 -8.90
CA ILE A 55 -3.54 -16.06 -8.28
C ILE A 55 -4.69 -15.99 -9.29
N ALA A 56 -4.77 -14.93 -10.10
CA ALA A 56 -5.82 -14.76 -11.09
C ALA A 56 -5.77 -15.78 -12.26
N ARG A 57 -4.64 -16.47 -12.46
CA ARG A 57 -4.50 -17.54 -13.46
C ARG A 57 -4.92 -18.91 -12.96
N LEU A 58 -5.12 -19.06 -11.65
CA LEU A 58 -5.62 -20.31 -11.09
C LEU A 58 -7.02 -20.61 -11.66
N PRO A 59 -7.32 -21.88 -11.99
CA PRO A 59 -8.68 -22.24 -12.35
C PRO A 59 -9.62 -21.86 -11.19
N PRO A 60 -10.85 -21.40 -11.48
CA PRO A 60 -11.83 -21.16 -10.43
C PRO A 60 -11.93 -22.43 -9.61
N SER A 61 -11.74 -22.31 -8.29
CA SER A 61 -11.90 -23.42 -7.37
C SER A 61 -13.30 -23.98 -7.62
N GLU A 62 -13.40 -25.18 -8.19
CA GLU A 62 -14.64 -25.93 -8.06
C GLU A 62 -14.88 -26.00 -6.56
N PRO A 63 -16.03 -25.52 -6.04
CA PRO A 63 -16.36 -25.80 -4.66
C PRO A 63 -16.24 -27.31 -4.52
N ALA A 64 -15.45 -27.78 -3.57
CA ALA A 64 -15.38 -29.20 -3.25
C ALA A 64 -16.82 -29.65 -3.04
N GLY A 65 -17.40 -30.26 -4.08
CA GLY A 65 -18.73 -30.81 -4.00
C GLY A 65 -18.71 -31.82 -2.85
N PRO A 66 -19.80 -31.95 -2.09
CA PRO A 66 -19.90 -33.09 -1.17
C PRO A 66 -19.55 -34.36 -1.95
N PRO A 67 -18.83 -35.33 -1.34
CA PRO A 67 -18.40 -36.54 -2.03
C PRO A 67 -19.61 -37.14 -2.75
N GLN A 68 -19.62 -37.08 -4.09
CA GLN A 68 -20.70 -37.65 -4.86
C GLN A 68 -20.58 -39.17 -4.75
N PRO A 69 -21.53 -39.87 -4.11
CA PRO A 69 -21.54 -41.31 -4.17
C PRO A 69 -21.79 -41.73 -5.62
N ALA A 70 -20.89 -42.55 -6.13
CA ALA A 70 -21.01 -43.15 -7.44
C ALA A 70 -22.36 -43.90 -7.58
N LEU A 71 -23.02 -43.65 -8.71
CA LEU A 71 -24.03 -44.51 -9.34
C LEU A 71 -25.35 -44.73 -8.58
N ALA A 72 -26.28 -43.78 -8.73
CA ALA A 72 -27.72 -44.08 -8.75
C ALA A 72 -28.27 -43.79 -10.16
N ARG A 73 -28.46 -44.90 -10.86
CA ARG A 73 -29.15 -45.17 -12.13
C ARG A 73 -30.25 -44.17 -12.53
N ALA A 74 -30.27 -43.92 -13.83
CA ALA A 74 -31.23 -43.09 -14.57
C ALA A 74 -32.71 -43.37 -14.27
N VAL A 75 -33.48 -42.27 -14.15
CA VAL A 75 -34.92 -42.24 -14.43
C VAL A 75 -35.15 -41.15 -15.49
N PRO A 76 -35.56 -41.50 -16.73
CA PRO A 76 -35.90 -40.50 -17.73
C PRO A 76 -37.32 -39.97 -17.50
N GLY A 77 -37.44 -38.68 -17.16
CA GLY A 77 -38.71 -37.94 -17.12
C GLY A 77 -38.90 -37.09 -18.39
N PRO A 78 -40.15 -36.81 -18.82
CA PRO A 78 -40.43 -36.25 -20.15
C PRO A 78 -40.03 -34.78 -20.27
N ALA A 79 -39.58 -34.44 -21.49
CA ALA A 79 -39.05 -33.16 -21.91
C ALA A 79 -40.00 -31.98 -21.64
N ARG A 80 -39.52 -30.94 -20.94
CA ARG A 80 -40.13 -29.61 -20.92
C ARG A 80 -39.53 -28.74 -22.04
N PRO A 81 -40.34 -27.87 -22.67
CA PRO A 81 -39.91 -27.09 -23.83
C PRO A 81 -38.83 -26.07 -23.44
N ARG A 82 -37.79 -26.02 -24.28
CA ARG A 82 -36.67 -25.08 -24.22
C ARG A 82 -37.17 -23.66 -24.47
N GLY A 83 -37.40 -22.92 -23.38
CA GLY A 83 -37.56 -21.47 -23.41
C GLY A 83 -36.21 -20.77 -23.59
N ARG A 84 -36.02 -20.18 -24.78
CA ARG A 84 -35.21 -18.99 -25.09
C ARG A 84 -33.92 -18.82 -24.27
N ALA A 85 -32.80 -19.25 -24.86
CA ALA A 85 -31.48 -18.80 -24.45
C ALA A 85 -31.43 -17.26 -24.50
N GLY A 86 -31.50 -16.62 -23.33
CA GLY A 86 -31.13 -15.21 -23.20
C GLY A 86 -29.65 -15.03 -23.58
N PRO A 87 -29.23 -13.84 -24.06
CA PRO A 87 -27.85 -13.62 -24.45
C PRO A 87 -26.93 -13.99 -23.28
N ALA A 88 -25.95 -14.86 -23.55
CA ALA A 88 -24.97 -15.39 -22.61
C ALA A 88 -24.02 -14.32 -22.01
N ASN A 89 -24.39 -13.04 -22.13
CA ASN A 89 -23.58 -11.85 -21.93
C ASN A 89 -23.90 -11.16 -20.59
N ALA A 90 -24.84 -11.68 -19.79
CA ALA A 90 -25.23 -11.09 -18.51
C ALA A 90 -24.38 -11.55 -17.31
N ARG A 91 -23.43 -12.47 -17.52
CA ARG A 91 -22.41 -12.76 -16.50
C ARG A 91 -21.38 -11.65 -16.56
N GLY A 92 -21.45 -10.73 -15.59
CA GLY A 92 -20.39 -9.75 -15.37
C GLY A 92 -19.00 -10.40 -15.33
N PRO A 93 -17.92 -9.59 -15.45
CA PRO A 93 -16.56 -10.13 -15.53
C PRO A 93 -16.28 -11.08 -14.36
N SER A 94 -15.70 -12.26 -14.66
CA SER A 94 -15.38 -13.24 -13.63
C SER A 94 -14.46 -12.62 -12.58
N ARG A 95 -14.58 -13.05 -11.31
CA ARG A 95 -13.76 -12.51 -10.21
C ARG A 95 -12.25 -12.62 -10.51
N THR A 96 -11.84 -13.68 -11.18
CA THR A 96 -10.46 -13.88 -11.66
C THR A 96 -10.06 -12.88 -12.74
N ALA A 97 -10.93 -12.59 -13.71
CA ALA A 97 -10.68 -11.57 -14.73
C ALA A 97 -10.55 -10.16 -14.13
N VAL A 98 -11.41 -9.83 -13.15
CA VAL A 98 -11.33 -8.54 -12.44
C VAL A 98 -10.03 -8.43 -11.65
N LEU A 99 -9.61 -9.49 -10.96
CA LEU A 99 -8.33 -9.52 -10.24
C LEU A 99 -7.13 -9.38 -11.19
N ALA A 100 -7.14 -10.08 -12.33
CA ALA A 100 -6.10 -9.99 -13.36
C ALA A 100 -5.97 -8.57 -13.94
N ALA A 101 -7.11 -7.92 -14.20
CA ALA A 101 -7.15 -6.54 -14.68
C ALA A 101 -6.60 -5.57 -13.63
N ALA A 102 -7.01 -5.70 -12.36
CA ALA A 102 -6.51 -4.87 -11.27
C ALA A 102 -4.99 -5.05 -11.05
N ALA A 103 -4.49 -6.29 -11.10
CA ALA A 103 -3.07 -6.58 -10.98
C ALA A 103 -2.26 -5.99 -12.15
N SER A 104 -2.79 -6.08 -13.37
CA SER A 104 -2.14 -5.51 -14.56
C SER A 104 -2.12 -3.99 -14.52
N ALA A 105 -3.20 -3.36 -14.06
CA ALA A 105 -3.26 -1.93 -13.82
C ALA A 105 -2.23 -1.50 -12.76
N ALA A 106 -2.09 -2.23 -11.66
CA ALA A 106 -1.10 -1.94 -10.61
C ALA A 106 0.35 -2.04 -11.11
N LEU A 107 0.65 -3.04 -11.96
CA LEU A 107 1.97 -3.17 -12.58
C LEU A 107 2.28 -2.04 -13.58
N ALA A 108 1.26 -1.55 -14.28
CA ALA A 108 1.39 -0.45 -15.24
C ALA A 108 1.38 0.93 -14.58
N ALA A 109 0.85 1.04 -13.36
CA ALA A 109 0.71 2.30 -12.65
C ALA A 109 2.09 2.92 -12.38
N ARG A 110 2.21 4.20 -12.72
CA ARG A 110 3.33 5.05 -12.32
C ARG A 110 2.87 5.98 -11.22
N ASP A 111 3.80 6.38 -10.36
CA ASP A 111 3.52 7.35 -9.29
C ASP A 111 3.50 8.77 -9.88
N VAL A 112 2.45 9.06 -10.64
CA VAL A 112 2.16 10.36 -11.23
C VAL A 112 0.87 10.87 -10.60
N ASP A 113 0.93 12.05 -9.99
CA ASP A 113 -0.21 12.77 -9.39
C ASP A 113 -1.06 11.95 -8.39
N GLY A 114 -0.46 10.99 -7.68
CA GLY A 114 -1.16 10.16 -6.68
C GLY A 114 -2.10 9.09 -7.26
N ALA A 115 -2.17 8.95 -8.59
CA ALA A 115 -3.04 7.97 -9.25
C ALA A 115 -2.72 6.51 -8.86
N ARG A 116 -1.49 6.25 -8.44
CA ARG A 116 -1.05 4.91 -8.01
C ARG A 116 -1.80 4.40 -6.78
N GLU A 117 -2.10 5.27 -5.82
CA GLU A 117 -2.79 4.89 -4.58
C GLU A 117 -4.16 4.26 -4.88
N GLY A 118 -4.94 4.87 -5.78
CA GLY A 118 -6.27 4.37 -6.17
C GLY A 118 -6.21 2.99 -6.83
N VAL A 119 -5.17 2.73 -7.63
CA VAL A 119 -4.97 1.44 -8.28
C VAL A 119 -4.60 0.36 -7.25
N GLU A 120 -3.70 0.66 -6.32
CA GLU A 120 -3.28 -0.27 -5.26
C GLU A 120 -4.41 -0.57 -4.26
N ASN A 121 -5.25 0.42 -3.96
CA ASN A 121 -6.46 0.27 -3.14
C ASN A 121 -7.50 -0.62 -3.85
N THR A 122 -7.65 -0.49 -5.17
CA THR A 122 -8.51 -1.37 -5.95
C THR A 122 -8.00 -2.80 -5.96
N LEU A 123 -6.70 -3.01 -6.20
CA LEU A 123 -6.07 -4.33 -6.08
C LEU A 123 -6.25 -4.94 -4.69
N GLY A 124 -6.07 -4.14 -3.63
CA GLY A 124 -6.27 -4.57 -2.24
C GLY A 124 -7.67 -5.07 -1.96
N ARG A 125 -8.70 -4.36 -2.43
CA ARG A 125 -10.09 -4.79 -2.29
C ARG A 125 -10.37 -6.13 -2.99
N HIS A 126 -9.79 -6.36 -4.16
CA HIS A 126 -9.97 -7.65 -4.86
C HIS A 126 -9.25 -8.80 -4.15
N LEU A 127 -8.01 -8.57 -3.68
CA LEU A 127 -7.24 -9.52 -2.88
C LEU A 127 -7.93 -9.86 -1.55
N ALA A 128 -8.58 -8.90 -0.90
CA ALA A 128 -9.26 -9.10 0.38
C ALA A 128 -10.39 -10.14 0.32
N GLY A 129 -10.98 -10.40 -0.84
CA GLY A 129 -11.97 -11.47 -1.00
C GLY A 129 -11.45 -12.71 -1.73
N VAL A 130 -10.14 -12.88 -1.88
CA VAL A 130 -9.56 -14.17 -2.30
C VAL A 130 -9.65 -15.15 -1.13
N ASP A 131 -10.15 -16.36 -1.39
CA ASP A 131 -10.12 -17.43 -0.38
C ASP A 131 -8.70 -17.96 -0.22
N ARG A 132 -8.03 -17.55 0.87
CA ARG A 132 -6.66 -17.96 1.18
C ARG A 132 -6.54 -19.46 1.48
N ALA A 133 -7.61 -20.12 1.94
CA ALA A 133 -7.59 -21.55 2.23
C ALA A 133 -7.53 -22.38 0.94
N ALA A 134 -8.18 -21.90 -0.12
CA ALA A 134 -8.19 -22.51 -1.44
C ALA A 134 -6.90 -22.27 -2.27
N LEU A 135 -6.01 -21.39 -1.83
CA LEU A 135 -4.76 -21.11 -2.54
C LEU A 135 -3.73 -22.23 -2.35
N PRO A 136 -2.97 -22.59 -3.40
CA PRO A 136 -1.77 -23.42 -3.26
C PRO A 136 -0.82 -22.83 -2.21
N ALA A 137 -0.23 -23.69 -1.38
CA ALA A 137 0.72 -23.31 -0.33
C ALA A 137 1.78 -22.29 -0.78
N PRO A 138 2.47 -22.44 -1.94
CA PRO A 138 3.49 -21.47 -2.36
C PRO A 138 2.91 -20.07 -2.62
N LEU A 139 1.72 -19.97 -3.25
CA LEU A 139 1.10 -18.67 -3.55
C LEU A 139 0.53 -18.00 -2.30
N ARG A 140 0.06 -18.79 -1.33
CA ARG A 140 -0.40 -18.29 -0.04
C ARG A 140 0.74 -17.65 0.75
N THR A 141 1.90 -18.31 0.80
CA THR A 141 3.10 -17.78 1.45
C THR A 141 3.61 -16.54 0.72
N ALA A 142 3.75 -16.61 -0.61
CA ALA A 142 4.21 -15.48 -1.41
C ALA A 142 3.30 -14.23 -1.25
N LEU A 143 1.98 -14.43 -1.17
CA LEU A 143 1.05 -13.33 -0.92
C LEU A 143 1.26 -12.72 0.47
N ALA A 144 1.37 -13.55 1.51
CA ALA A 144 1.59 -13.08 2.87
C ALA A 144 2.94 -12.35 3.03
N GLU A 145 3.99 -12.83 2.38
CA GLU A 145 5.29 -12.17 2.33
C GLU A 145 5.22 -10.82 1.62
N ALA A 146 4.54 -10.76 0.47
CA ALA A 146 4.37 -9.52 -0.27
C ALA A 146 3.52 -8.49 0.50
N GLU A 147 2.45 -8.92 1.19
CA GLU A 147 1.63 -8.06 2.06
C GLU A 147 2.47 -7.45 3.19
N ARG A 148 3.25 -8.28 3.91
CA ARG A 148 4.16 -7.80 4.96
C ARG A 148 5.24 -6.86 4.43
N ALA A 149 5.80 -7.15 3.26
CA ALA A 149 6.79 -6.29 2.62
C ALA A 149 6.23 -4.91 2.29
N VAL A 150 4.97 -4.84 1.83
CA VAL A 150 4.28 -3.57 1.57
C VAL A 150 4.05 -2.78 2.85
N GLU A 151 3.62 -3.43 3.93
CA GLU A 151 3.41 -2.78 5.23
C GLU A 151 4.70 -2.16 5.78
N LEU A 152 5.80 -2.93 5.77
CA LEU A 152 7.12 -2.47 6.20
C LEU A 152 7.67 -1.36 5.30
N ALA A 153 7.55 -1.51 3.98
CA ALA A 153 8.03 -0.49 3.05
C ALA A 153 7.23 0.83 3.20
N ARG A 154 5.92 0.74 3.46
CA ARG A 154 5.08 1.91 3.71
C ARG A 154 5.49 2.62 4.99
N SER A 155 5.74 1.90 6.09
CA SER A 155 6.18 2.54 7.34
C SER A 155 7.53 3.23 7.16
N VAL A 156 8.50 2.58 6.50
CA VAL A 156 9.82 3.17 6.20
C VAL A 156 9.70 4.41 5.32
N HIS A 157 8.83 4.38 4.32
CA HIS A 157 8.54 5.55 3.49
C HIS A 157 7.95 6.69 4.31
N ASN A 158 6.92 6.40 5.12
CA ASN A 158 6.27 7.41 5.97
C ASN A 158 7.22 8.02 7.01
N ASP A 159 8.12 7.21 7.60
CA ASP A 159 9.16 7.69 8.51
C ASP A 159 10.13 8.63 7.78
N ALA A 160 10.58 8.26 6.57
CA ALA A 160 11.45 9.11 5.76
C ALA A 160 10.77 10.44 5.35
N VAL A 161 9.46 10.40 5.04
CA VAL A 161 8.64 11.59 4.78
C VAL A 161 8.54 12.47 6.03
N ARG A 162 8.25 11.89 7.20
CA ARG A 162 8.17 12.61 8.47
C ARG A 162 9.50 13.29 8.82
N ASP A 163 10.62 12.58 8.71
CA ASP A 163 11.96 13.15 8.92
C ASP A 163 12.25 14.34 8.00
N THR A 164 11.69 14.31 6.79
CA THR A 164 11.82 15.39 5.81
C THR A 164 11.00 16.62 6.17
N LEU A 165 9.76 16.41 6.60
CA LEU A 165 8.88 17.49 7.06
C LEU A 165 9.42 18.15 8.34
N ASP A 166 9.90 17.36 9.29
CA ASP A 166 10.51 17.84 10.54
C ASP A 166 11.81 18.64 10.31
N LEU A 167 12.54 18.35 9.24
CA LEU A 167 13.68 19.17 8.84
C LEU A 167 13.22 20.49 8.22
N ARG A 168 12.24 20.44 7.32
CA ARG A 168 11.71 21.61 6.61
C ARG A 168 10.99 22.60 7.54
N SER A 169 10.42 22.13 8.65
CA SER A 169 9.76 22.97 9.66
C SER A 169 10.75 23.78 10.53
N ARG A 170 12.05 23.46 10.53
CA ARG A 170 13.05 24.17 11.34
C ARG A 170 13.25 25.59 10.81
N ARG A 171 13.10 26.59 11.70
CA ARG A 171 13.19 28.04 11.40
C ARG A 171 14.42 28.42 10.57
N LEU A 172 15.57 27.77 10.82
CA LEU A 172 16.80 28.00 10.07
C LEU A 172 16.72 27.52 8.60
N VAL A 173 16.10 26.37 8.31
CA VAL A 173 15.95 25.88 6.91
C VAL A 173 14.99 26.77 6.13
N ARG A 174 13.93 27.26 6.80
CA ARG A 174 12.97 28.21 6.24
C ARG A 174 13.60 29.58 5.96
N TRP A 175 14.45 30.08 6.87
CA TRP A 175 15.17 31.36 6.70
C TRP A 175 16.18 31.32 5.56
N PHE A 176 16.92 30.21 5.41
CA PHE A 176 17.93 30.09 4.35
C PHE A 176 17.37 29.56 3.01
N ARG A 177 16.05 29.32 2.87
CA ARG A 177 15.40 28.79 1.65
C ARG A 177 16.09 27.54 1.05
N LEU A 178 16.78 26.77 1.88
CA LEU A 178 17.61 25.61 1.49
C LEU A 178 16.79 24.43 0.96
N ALA A 179 15.47 24.44 1.17
CA ALA A 179 14.55 23.40 0.71
C ALA A 179 14.20 23.52 -0.79
N GLY A 180 14.54 24.63 -1.44
CA GLY A 180 14.23 24.89 -2.85
C GLY A 180 12.73 24.84 -3.17
N ALA A 181 12.41 24.73 -4.47
CA ALA A 181 11.06 24.57 -5.00
C ALA A 181 10.58 23.10 -5.03
N ALA A 182 11.30 22.17 -4.38
CA ALA A 182 10.96 20.75 -4.44
C ALA A 182 9.59 20.50 -3.78
N PRO A 183 8.64 19.83 -4.47
CA PRO A 183 7.31 19.57 -3.93
C PRO A 183 7.36 18.83 -2.59
N LEU A 184 6.36 19.06 -1.75
CA LEU A 184 6.26 18.39 -0.45
C LEU A 184 5.99 16.89 -0.68
N PRO A 185 6.72 15.98 0.00
CA PRO A 185 6.39 14.56 -0.05
C PRO A 185 5.01 14.32 0.56
N ALA A 186 4.17 13.54 -0.12
CA ALA A 186 2.84 13.14 0.33
C ALA A 186 2.88 11.76 1.02
N TYR A 187 1.98 11.54 1.98
CA TYR A 187 1.81 10.23 2.62
C TYR A 187 1.13 9.26 1.65
N PHE A 188 1.52 7.98 1.72
CA PHE A 188 0.89 6.92 0.94
C PHE A 188 -0.11 6.15 1.82
N GLU A 189 -1.41 6.39 1.60
CA GLU A 189 -2.49 5.75 2.36
C GLU A 189 -3.04 4.53 1.60
N ILE A 190 -2.62 3.33 2.01
CA ILE A 190 -3.32 2.11 1.60
C ILE A 190 -4.41 1.84 2.62
N ALA A 191 -5.66 1.72 2.16
CA ALA A 191 -6.77 1.26 2.99
C ALA A 191 -6.52 -0.21 3.40
N VAL A 192 -5.93 -0.41 4.58
CA VAL A 192 -5.86 -1.74 5.21
C VAL A 192 -7.24 -1.99 5.79
N ILE A 193 -8.02 -2.86 5.15
CA ILE A 193 -9.25 -3.39 5.75
C ILE A 193 -8.79 -4.54 6.65
N PRO A 194 -8.79 -4.39 7.99
CA PRO A 194 -8.48 -5.51 8.87
C PRO A 194 -9.48 -6.63 8.57
N ALA A 195 -8.97 -7.84 8.43
CA ALA A 195 -9.80 -9.03 8.30
C ALA A 195 -10.68 -9.13 9.56
N ALA A 196 -11.95 -8.73 9.41
CA ALA A 196 -13.06 -8.85 10.35
C ALA A 196 -12.63 -8.98 11.82
N ALA A 197 -12.44 -7.84 12.51
CA ALA A 197 -12.67 -7.81 13.94
C ALA A 197 -14.15 -8.16 14.16
N GLY A 198 -14.39 -9.40 14.60
CA GLY A 198 -15.70 -9.91 14.92
C GLY A 198 -16.42 -8.98 15.89
N ARG A 199 -17.71 -8.79 15.59
CA ARG A 199 -18.79 -8.40 16.51
C ARG A 199 -18.39 -8.24 17.99
N GLY A 200 -18.61 -7.03 18.50
CA GLY A 200 -18.91 -6.80 19.92
C GLY A 200 -17.88 -5.97 20.65
N ALA A 201 -17.97 -4.63 20.51
CA ALA A 201 -17.55 -3.73 21.57
C ALA A 201 -18.76 -2.85 21.92
N PRO A 202 -19.17 -2.76 23.19
CA PRO A 202 -20.33 -1.97 23.61
C PRO A 202 -20.06 -0.48 23.39
N GLY A 203 -21.08 0.26 22.95
CA GLY A 203 -21.01 1.71 22.90
C GLY A 203 -20.70 2.31 24.28
N PRO A 204 -20.05 3.49 24.35
CA PRO A 204 -19.77 4.12 25.62
C PRO A 204 -21.09 4.41 26.35
N ASP A 205 -21.22 3.82 27.53
CA ASP A 205 -22.29 4.12 28.49
C ASP A 205 -22.29 5.62 28.74
N VAL A 206 -23.40 6.27 28.36
CA VAL A 206 -23.70 7.64 28.74
C VAL A 206 -24.02 7.59 30.23
N ARG A 207 -22.99 7.79 31.07
CA ARG A 207 -23.20 8.00 32.50
C ARG A 207 -23.75 9.41 32.70
N SER A 208 -25.06 9.45 32.88
CA SER A 208 -25.81 10.56 33.47
C SER A 208 -25.23 10.84 34.86
N ASP A 209 -24.35 11.84 34.96
CA ASP A 209 -24.03 12.44 36.25
C ASP A 209 -25.14 13.43 36.61
N ASP A 210 -25.94 12.95 37.56
CA ASP A 210 -26.83 13.73 38.40
C ASP A 210 -26.09 14.91 39.04
N ARG A 211 -26.78 16.07 39.08
CA ARG A 211 -26.41 17.19 39.95
C ARG A 211 -26.50 16.74 41.42
N PRO A 212 -25.87 17.49 42.33
CA PRO A 212 -26.75 18.35 43.13
C PRO A 212 -26.18 19.74 43.49
N SER A 213 -27.15 20.66 43.59
CA SER A 213 -27.22 21.95 44.33
C SER A 213 -26.14 23.01 44.12
#